data_AF-A0A3N5RJ37-F1
#
_entry.id   AF-A0A3N5RJ37-F1
#
_cell.length_a   1.000
_cell.length_b   1.000
_cell.length_c   1.000
_cell.angle_alpha   90.00
_cell.angle_beta   90.00
_cell.angle_gamma   90.00
#
_symmetry.space_group_name_H-M   'P 1'
#
loop_
_entity.id
_entity.type
_entity.pdbx_description
1 polymer ?
#
loop_
_entity_poly.entity_id
_entity_poly.type
_entity_poly.pdbx_seq_one_letter_code
_entity_poly.pdbx_strand_id
1 'polypeptide(L)'
;SPDVTRLNPLAGLRRMSGTGVAARAGATICRLLCLALVAGSFLSPTLIQHFDRSAAAGTAAFAAQMGTVLLTLAFRLAICSAVLAIGDFMWQVWQYERSIRMTPQEAREELRQSEGSPETRQRRRAMASASATRVTGVAPGERQGGRSQSPQ
;
A
#
# COMPACT_ATOMS: atom_id res chain seq x y z
N SER A 1 -5.13 -26.95 -1.58
CA SER A 1 -5.28 -26.71 -3.02
C SER A 1 -5.34 -25.21 -3.24
N PRO A 2 -4.61 -24.63 -4.21
CA PRO A 2 -4.69 -23.20 -4.48
C PRO A 2 -6.08 -22.85 -5.04
N ASP A 3 -6.77 -21.93 -4.38
CA ASP A 3 -8.12 -21.46 -4.74
C ASP A 3 -8.07 -20.63 -6.03
N VAL A 4 -8.43 -21.24 -7.16
CA VAL A 4 -8.53 -20.61 -8.48
C VAL A 4 -9.59 -19.47 -8.50
N THR A 5 -10.49 -19.45 -7.52
CA THR A 5 -11.51 -18.42 -7.30
C THR A 5 -10.94 -17.06 -6.89
N ARG A 6 -9.68 -17.00 -6.42
CA ARG A 6 -8.97 -15.73 -6.13
C ARG A 6 -8.40 -15.06 -7.37
N LEU A 7 -8.42 -15.75 -8.51
CA LEU A 7 -7.86 -15.33 -9.80
C LEU A 7 -8.95 -14.83 -10.76
N ASN A 8 -10.03 -14.26 -10.24
CA ASN A 8 -11.08 -13.69 -11.10
C ASN A 8 -10.65 -12.29 -11.59
N PRO A 9 -10.22 -12.13 -12.86
CA PRO A 9 -9.68 -10.87 -13.39
C PRO A 9 -10.73 -9.75 -13.37
N LEU A 10 -12.02 -10.13 -13.42
CA LEU A 10 -13.14 -9.19 -13.38
C LEU A 10 -13.32 -8.58 -11.96
N ALA A 11 -13.09 -9.38 -10.92
CA ALA A 11 -13.07 -8.90 -9.54
C ALA A 11 -11.83 -8.01 -9.26
N GLY A 12 -10.70 -8.30 -9.92
CA GLY A 12 -9.50 -7.45 -9.94
C GLY A 12 -9.77 -6.09 -10.58
N LEU A 13 -10.39 -6.06 -11.76
CA LEU A 13 -10.79 -4.81 -12.44
C LEU A 13 -11.78 -3.99 -11.62
N ARG A 14 -12.77 -4.64 -10.99
CA ARG A 14 -13.75 -3.97 -10.12
C ARG A 14 -13.15 -3.49 -8.78
N ARG A 15 -12.08 -4.11 -8.29
CA ARG A 15 -11.28 -3.58 -7.16
C ARG A 15 -10.37 -2.42 -7.58
N MET A 16 -9.92 -2.41 -8.83
CA MET A 16 -9.12 -1.33 -9.41
C MET A 16 -9.96 -0.11 -9.82
N SER A 17 -11.28 -0.22 -9.95
CA SER A 17 -12.16 0.91 -10.33
C SER A 17 -12.42 1.92 -9.20
N GLY A 18 -11.50 2.04 -8.24
CA GLY A 18 -11.59 3.03 -7.17
C GLY A 18 -11.14 4.42 -7.63
N THR A 19 -11.67 5.46 -6.98
CA THR A 19 -11.32 6.88 -7.20
C THR A 19 -9.81 7.16 -7.16
N GLY A 20 -9.06 6.36 -6.40
CA GLY A 20 -7.60 6.44 -6.32
C GLY A 20 -6.86 6.02 -7.59
N VAL A 21 -7.42 5.13 -8.42
CA VAL A 21 -6.80 4.71 -9.69
C VAL A 21 -7.04 5.74 -10.79
N ALA A 22 -8.24 6.31 -10.86
CA ALA A 22 -8.54 7.40 -11.79
C ALA A 22 -7.64 8.63 -11.55
N ALA A 23 -7.40 8.99 -10.28
CA ALA A 23 -6.48 10.08 -9.93
C ALA A 23 -5.04 9.81 -10.39
N ARG A 24 -4.52 8.58 -10.18
CA ARG A 24 -3.18 8.18 -10.64
C ARG A 24 -3.06 8.15 -12.16
N ALA A 25 -4.10 7.67 -12.85
CA ALA A 25 -4.16 7.68 -14.30
C ALA A 25 -4.13 9.13 -14.84
N GLY A 26 -4.94 10.02 -14.26
CA GLY A 26 -4.95 11.44 -14.60
C GLY A 26 -3.58 12.11 -14.38
N ALA A 27 -2.92 11.86 -13.24
CA ALA A 27 -1.59 12.39 -12.96
C ALA A 27 -0.54 11.88 -13.97
N THR A 28 -0.64 10.61 -14.38
CA THR A 28 0.26 10.01 -15.38
C THR A 28 0.04 10.63 -16.76
N ILE A 29 -1.22 10.81 -17.17
CA ILE A 29 -1.56 11.50 -18.42
C ILE A 29 -1.04 12.95 -18.40
N CYS A 30 -1.23 13.66 -17.28
CA CYS A 30 -0.72 15.03 -17.12
C CYS A 30 0.80 15.09 -17.26
N ARG A 31 1.54 14.15 -16.65
CA ARG A 31 3.00 14.02 -16.86
C ARG A 31 3.36 13.82 -18.33
N LEU A 32 2.69 12.89 -19.01
CA LEU A 32 2.96 12.61 -20.43
C LEU A 32 2.69 13.85 -21.30
N LEU A 33 1.57 14.54 -21.08
CA LEU A 33 1.26 15.78 -21.79
C LEU A 33 2.29 16.87 -21.52
N CYS A 34 2.71 17.04 -20.27
CA CYS A 34 3.71 18.03 -19.89
C CYS A 34 5.07 17.74 -20.56
N LEU A 35 5.51 16.48 -20.52
CA LEU A 35 6.70 16.00 -21.24
C LEU A 35 6.58 16.22 -22.75
N ALA A 36 5.44 15.90 -23.34
CA ALA A 36 5.18 16.08 -24.77
C ALA A 36 5.18 17.56 -25.19
N LEU A 37 4.63 18.46 -24.36
CA LEU A 37 4.67 19.90 -24.62
C LEU A 37 6.09 20.45 -24.54
N VAL A 38 6.86 20.04 -23.52
CA VAL A 38 8.26 20.46 -23.41
C VAL A 38 9.06 19.94 -24.58
N ALA A 39 8.94 18.66 -24.94
CA ALA A 39 9.62 18.09 -26.10
C ALA A 39 9.15 18.74 -27.42
N GLY A 40 7.85 18.96 -27.59
CA GLY A 40 7.26 19.60 -28.76
C GLY A 40 7.67 21.05 -28.94
N SER A 41 7.94 21.79 -27.86
CA SER A 41 8.47 23.16 -27.93
C SER A 41 9.84 23.23 -28.63
N PHE A 42 10.62 22.14 -28.57
CA PHE A 42 11.91 22.03 -29.26
C PHE A 42 11.76 21.76 -30.77
N LEU A 43 10.59 21.29 -31.20
CA LEU A 43 10.27 21.08 -32.61
C LEU A 43 9.77 22.37 -33.30
N SER A 44 9.79 23.51 -32.61
CA SER A 44 9.39 24.78 -33.19
C SER A 44 10.31 25.15 -34.38
N PRO A 45 9.73 25.73 -35.46
CA PRO A 45 10.47 26.03 -36.68
C PRO A 45 11.66 26.98 -36.45
N THR A 46 11.62 27.77 -35.38
CA THR A 46 12.70 28.67 -34.96
C THR A 46 13.97 27.90 -34.58
N LEU A 47 13.85 26.82 -33.82
CA LEU A 47 15.00 25.98 -33.46
C LEU A 47 15.52 25.21 -34.69
N ILE A 48 14.61 24.70 -35.53
CA ILE A 48 14.97 24.01 -36.77
C ILE A 48 15.79 24.93 -37.71
N GLN A 49 15.42 26.21 -37.84
CA GLN A 49 16.22 27.18 -38.61
C GLN A 49 17.59 27.48 -37.98
N HIS A 50 17.69 27.49 -36.64
CA HIS A 50 18.98 27.66 -35.98
C HIS A 50 19.90 26.45 -36.19
N PHE A 51 19.33 25.24 -36.23
CA PHE A 51 20.04 24.00 -36.56
C PHE A 51 20.60 24.02 -37.99
N ASP A 52 19.79 24.44 -38.96
CA ASP A 52 20.18 24.44 -40.38
C ASP A 52 21.36 25.40 -40.64
N ARG A 53 21.34 26.57 -40.00
CA ARG A 53 22.43 27.56 -40.08
C ARG A 53 23.71 27.10 -39.40
N SER A 54 23.62 26.29 -38.33
CA SER A 54 24.79 25.82 -37.59
C SER A 54 25.42 24.57 -38.19
N ALA A 55 24.65 23.74 -38.91
CA ALA A 55 25.17 22.65 -39.73
C ALA A 55 26.09 23.17 -40.86
N ALA A 56 25.76 24.33 -41.44
CA ALA A 56 26.57 24.99 -42.46
C ALA A 56 27.90 25.57 -41.94
N ALA A 57 28.06 25.77 -40.63
CA ALA A 57 29.24 26.37 -40.01
C ALA A 57 30.36 25.36 -39.66
N GLY A 58 30.13 24.06 -39.87
CA GLY A 58 31.11 22.99 -39.64
C GLY A 58 30.72 22.02 -38.51
N THR A 59 31.23 20.78 -38.60
CA THR A 59 30.83 19.65 -37.75
C THR A 59 31.15 19.83 -36.26
N ALA A 60 32.26 20.47 -35.92
CA ALA A 60 32.65 20.71 -34.52
C ALA A 60 31.73 21.72 -33.81
N ALA A 61 31.38 22.82 -34.48
CA ALA A 61 30.46 23.84 -33.93
C ALA A 61 29.05 23.28 -33.78
N PHE A 62 28.61 22.47 -34.75
CA PHE A 62 27.33 21.78 -34.68
C PHE A 62 27.25 20.80 -33.49
N ALA A 63 28.30 20.00 -33.28
CA ALA A 63 28.35 19.04 -32.17
C ALA A 63 28.31 19.72 -30.79
N ALA A 64 29.07 20.81 -30.61
CA ALA A 64 29.05 21.58 -29.37
C ALA A 64 27.66 22.18 -29.07
N GLN A 65 27.04 22.78 -30.08
CA GLN A 65 25.71 23.36 -29.96
C GLN A 65 24.64 22.29 -29.66
N MET A 66 24.77 21.10 -30.23
CA MET A 66 23.93 19.95 -29.90
C MET A 66 24.08 19.47 -28.47
N GLY A 67 25.31 19.41 -27.97
CA GLY A 67 25.55 19.12 -26.55
C GLY A 67 24.80 20.09 -25.64
N THR A 68 24.90 21.40 -25.91
CA THR A 68 24.23 22.43 -25.09
C THR A 68 22.69 22.34 -25.17
N VAL A 69 22.13 22.14 -26.36
CA VAL A 69 20.67 22.01 -26.54
C VAL A 69 20.14 20.76 -25.83
N LEU A 70 20.81 19.61 -26.00
CA LEU A 70 20.44 18.36 -25.32
C LEU A 70 20.53 18.48 -23.81
N LEU A 71 21.61 19.07 -23.28
CA LEU A 71 21.80 19.27 -21.85
C LEU A 71 20.72 20.19 -21.27
N THR A 72 20.41 21.29 -21.97
CA THR A 72 19.37 22.24 -21.56
C THR A 72 17.99 21.58 -21.55
N LEU A 73 17.68 20.77 -22.57
CA LEU A 73 16.45 19.98 -22.63
C LEU A 73 16.38 18.99 -21.48
N ALA A 74 17.45 18.23 -21.25
CA ALA A 74 17.53 17.25 -20.18
C ALA A 74 17.31 17.89 -18.80
N PHE A 75 17.95 19.03 -18.53
CA PHE A 75 17.73 19.77 -17.27
C PHE A 75 16.30 20.28 -17.12
N ARG A 76 15.70 20.84 -18.18
CA ARG A 76 14.29 21.29 -18.13
C ARG A 76 13.33 20.13 -17.87
N LEU A 77 13.53 19.00 -18.54
CA LEU A 77 12.73 17.79 -18.34
C LEU A 77 12.94 17.19 -16.94
N ALA A 78 14.17 17.21 -16.42
CA ALA A 78 14.47 16.74 -15.07
C ALA A 78 13.77 17.59 -14.01
N ILE A 79 13.82 18.91 -14.12
CA ILE A 79 13.13 19.83 -13.19
C ILE A 79 11.61 19.64 -13.28
N CYS A 80 11.07 19.61 -14.50
CA CYS A 80 9.63 19.44 -14.71
C CYS A 80 9.12 18.10 -14.15
N SER A 81 9.86 17.01 -14.40
CA SER A 81 9.52 15.69 -13.86
C SER A 81 9.69 15.62 -12.35
N ALA A 82 10.69 16.28 -11.76
CA ALA A 82 10.88 16.36 -10.31
C ALA A 82 9.70 17.07 -9.62
N VAL A 83 9.23 18.20 -10.16
CA VAL A 83 8.06 18.91 -9.62
C VAL A 83 6.82 18.03 -9.64
N LEU A 84 6.58 17.35 -10.77
CA LEU A 84 5.45 16.43 -10.90
C LEU A 84 5.60 15.20 -9.99
N ALA A 85 6.82 14.71 -9.75
CA ALA A 85 7.13 13.63 -8.83
C ALA A 85 6.79 14.00 -7.39
N ILE A 86 7.18 15.18 -6.95
CA ILE A 86 6.88 15.69 -5.60
C ILE A 86 5.37 15.80 -5.38
N GLY A 87 4.63 16.34 -6.34
CA GLY A 87 3.17 16.46 -6.23
C GLY A 87 2.46 15.11 -6.05
N ASP A 88 2.87 14.10 -6.82
CA ASP A 88 2.31 12.75 -6.70
C ASP A 88 2.70 12.08 -5.37
N PHE A 89 3.95 12.26 -4.93
CA PHE A 89 4.41 11.76 -3.64
C PHE A 89 3.61 12.36 -2.47
N MET A 90 3.39 13.68 -2.48
CA MET A 90 2.56 14.33 -1.46
C MET A 90 1.13 13.79 -1.44
N TRP A 91 0.53 13.58 -2.62
CA TRP A 91 -0.80 12.98 -2.72
C TRP A 91 -0.83 11.56 -2.17
N GLN A 92 0.18 10.74 -2.47
CA GLN A 92 0.30 9.38 -1.95
C GLN A 92 0.41 9.35 -0.42
N VAL A 93 1.23 10.23 0.17
CA VAL A 93 1.38 10.34 1.63
C VAL A 93 0.06 10.75 2.27
N TRP A 94 -0.64 11.74 1.71
CA TRP A 94 -1.94 12.16 2.25
C TRP A 94 -3.01 11.06 2.18
N GLN A 95 -3.06 10.32 1.07
CA GLN A 95 -3.96 9.18 0.91
C GLN A 95 -3.62 8.05 1.89
N TYR A 96 -2.33 7.76 2.09
CA TYR A 96 -1.88 6.76 3.04
C TYR A 96 -2.28 7.13 4.46
N GLU A 97 -1.99 8.36 4.88
CA GLU A 97 -2.36 8.91 6.19
C GLU A 97 -3.89 8.85 6.40
N ARG A 98 -4.68 9.13 5.37
CA ARG A 98 -6.14 9.00 5.43
C ARG A 98 -6.60 7.55 5.53
N SER A 99 -5.88 6.61 4.94
CA SER A 99 -6.23 5.19 4.96
C SER A 99 -5.94 4.48 6.29
N ILE A 100 -4.97 4.99 7.07
CA ILE A 100 -4.62 4.44 8.39
C ILE A 100 -5.44 5.06 9.54
N ARG A 101 -6.16 6.15 9.28
CA ARG A 101 -7.05 6.75 10.28
C ARG A 101 -8.28 5.88 10.45
N MET A 102 -8.45 5.37 11.67
CA MET A 102 -9.71 4.75 12.08
C MET A 102 -10.84 5.76 11.96
N THR A 103 -11.88 5.38 11.24
CA THR A 103 -13.11 6.15 11.26
C THR A 103 -13.76 6.07 12.64
N PRO A 104 -14.51 7.09 13.09
CA PRO A 104 -15.23 7.02 14.36
C PRO A 104 -16.27 5.88 14.38
N GLN A 105 -16.69 5.39 13.21
CA GLN A 105 -17.49 4.17 13.10
C GLN A 105 -16.65 2.91 13.39
N GLU A 106 -15.47 2.76 12.76
CA GLU A 106 -14.58 1.63 13.02
C GLU A 106 -14.08 1.60 14.47
N ALA A 107 -13.73 2.75 15.05
CA ALA A 107 -13.31 2.82 16.46
C ALA A 107 -14.43 2.39 17.44
N ARG A 108 -15.70 2.71 17.15
CA ARG A 108 -16.84 2.25 17.95
C ARG A 108 -17.12 0.76 17.75
N GLU A 109 -16.92 0.25 16.54
CA GLU A 109 -17.06 -1.16 16.21
C GLU A 109 -15.97 -1.99 16.90
N GLU A 110 -14.72 -1.52 16.89
CA GLU A 110 -13.61 -2.12 17.64
C GLU A 110 -13.85 -2.07 19.15
N LEU A 111 -14.39 -0.97 19.70
CA LEU A 111 -14.76 -0.90 21.12
C LEU A 111 -15.85 -1.93 21.45
N ARG A 112 -16.89 -2.06 20.61
CA ARG A 112 -17.95 -3.06 20.79
C ARG A 112 -17.44 -4.50 20.67
N GLN A 113 -16.50 -4.75 19.77
CA GLN A 113 -15.86 -6.07 19.64
C GLN A 113 -14.91 -6.35 20.83
N SER A 114 -14.20 -5.34 21.32
CA SER A 114 -13.26 -5.44 22.45
C SER A 114 -13.97 -5.61 23.79
N GLU A 115 -15.11 -4.94 23.98
CA GLU A 115 -15.97 -5.14 25.15
C GLU A 115 -16.61 -6.54 25.15
N GLY A 116 -16.70 -7.17 23.97
CA GLY A 116 -17.31 -8.47 23.76
C GLY A 116 -18.81 -8.39 23.98
N SER A 117 -19.61 -9.00 23.09
CA SER A 117 -21.05 -9.12 23.36
C SER A 117 -21.26 -9.75 24.75
N PRO A 118 -22.27 -9.33 25.53
CA PRO A 118 -22.54 -9.92 26.84
C PRO A 118 -22.59 -11.46 26.78
N GLU A 119 -23.03 -11.99 25.64
CA GLU A 119 -23.02 -13.41 25.28
C GLU A 119 -21.60 -14.04 25.26
N THR A 120 -20.61 -13.39 24.65
CA THR A 120 -19.21 -13.89 24.63
C THR A 120 -18.54 -13.83 26.00
N ARG A 121 -18.84 -12.80 26.81
CA ARG A 121 -18.37 -12.69 28.20
C ARG A 121 -19.00 -13.77 29.08
N GLN A 122 -20.28 -14.06 28.89
CA GLN A 122 -21.01 -15.09 29.61
C GLN A 122 -20.55 -16.50 29.21
N ARG A 123 -20.29 -16.75 27.91
CA ARG A 123 -19.63 -17.98 27.43
C ARG A 123 -18.26 -18.20 28.05
N ARG A 124 -17.41 -17.16 28.10
CA ARG A 124 -16.08 -17.25 28.74
C ARG A 124 -16.18 -17.59 30.23
N ARG A 125 -17.12 -16.96 30.95
CA ARG A 125 -17.40 -17.31 32.36
C ARG A 125 -17.88 -18.76 32.51
N ALA A 126 -18.85 -19.20 31.71
CA ALA A 126 -19.39 -20.55 31.79
C ALA A 126 -18.31 -21.63 31.52
N MET A 127 -17.42 -21.40 30.55
CA MET A 127 -16.30 -22.31 30.27
C MET A 127 -15.30 -22.34 31.42
N ALA A 128 -14.97 -21.19 32.03
CA ALA A 128 -14.07 -21.11 33.18
C ALA A 128 -14.63 -21.82 34.42
N SER A 129 -15.94 -21.72 34.66
CA SER A 129 -16.61 -22.45 35.74
C SER A 129 -16.59 -23.97 35.50
N ALA A 130 -16.80 -24.40 34.25
CA ALA A 130 -16.82 -25.82 33.90
C ALA A 130 -15.44 -26.50 34.03
N SER A 131 -14.35 -25.78 33.76
CA SER A 131 -13.00 -26.27 33.98
C SER A 131 -12.60 -26.28 35.46
N ALA A 132 -13.08 -25.32 36.28
CA ALA A 132 -12.84 -25.32 37.73
C ALA A 132 -13.45 -26.55 38.43
N THR A 133 -14.66 -26.95 38.05
CA THR A 133 -15.34 -28.13 38.63
C THR A 133 -14.64 -29.45 38.26
N ARG A 134 -13.89 -29.50 37.15
CA ARG A 134 -13.11 -30.71 36.78
C ARG A 134 -11.81 -30.86 37.57
N VAL A 135 -11.25 -29.78 38.10
CA VAL A 135 -9.96 -29.80 38.81
C VAL A 135 -10.12 -30.22 40.28
N THR A 136 -11.29 -30.05 40.89
CA THR A 136 -11.56 -30.44 42.29
C THR A 136 -12.05 -31.89 42.48
N GLY A 137 -12.02 -32.72 41.43
CA GLY A 137 -12.41 -34.14 41.47
C GLY A 137 -11.30 -35.13 41.81
N VAL A 138 -10.30 -34.76 42.63
CA VAL A 138 -9.31 -35.72 43.16
C VAL A 138 -9.73 -36.10 44.59
N ALA A 139 -10.19 -37.34 44.73
CA ALA A 139 -10.89 -37.89 45.89
C ALA A 139 -10.04 -37.97 47.18
N PRO A 140 -10.62 -37.76 48.37
CA PRO A 140 -9.95 -38.00 49.65
C PRO A 140 -10.10 -39.46 50.11
N GLY A 141 -8.96 -40.11 50.38
CA GLY A 141 -8.82 -41.06 51.47
C GLY A 141 -9.21 -42.53 51.21
N GLU A 142 -8.23 -43.33 50.77
CA GLU A 142 -8.18 -44.76 51.07
C GLU A 142 -6.98 -45.01 52.00
N ARG A 143 -7.19 -44.92 53.31
CA ARG A 143 -6.25 -45.45 54.31
C ARG A 143 -6.45 -46.96 54.37
N GLN A 144 -5.64 -47.73 53.66
CA GLN A 144 -5.51 -49.17 53.94
C GLN A 144 -4.81 -49.35 55.28
N GLY A 145 -5.61 -49.70 56.29
CA GLY A 145 -5.14 -50.18 57.59
C GLY A 145 -4.45 -51.52 57.43
N GLY A 146 -3.23 -51.60 57.94
CA GLY A 146 -2.50 -52.85 58.08
C GLY A 146 -3.22 -53.81 59.04
N ARG A 147 -3.28 -55.08 58.64
CA ARG A 147 -3.33 -56.21 59.57
C ARG A 147 -2.47 -57.32 59.02
N SER A 148 -1.23 -57.32 59.50
CA SER A 148 -0.40 -58.50 59.63
C SER A 148 -1.07 -59.46 60.61
N GLN A 149 -1.46 -60.64 60.15
CA GLN A 149 -1.58 -61.82 61.00
C GLN A 149 -0.95 -63.02 60.28
N SER A 150 0.16 -63.47 60.85
CA SER A 150 0.68 -64.84 60.84
C SER A 150 0.49 -65.41 62.26
N PRO A 151 0.90 -66.65 62.56
CA PRO A 151 0.57 -67.94 61.98
C PRO A 151 -0.07 -68.87 63.04
N GLN A 152 -0.76 -69.95 62.63
CA GLN A 152 -0.76 -71.28 63.28
C GLN A 152 -1.10 -72.33 62.23
#